data_AF-A0A5M8FRA7-F1
#
_entry.id   AF-A0A5M8FRA7-F1
#
_cell.length_a   1.000
_cell.length_b   1.000
_cell.length_c   1.000
_cell.angle_alpha   90.00
_cell.angle_beta   90.00
_cell.angle_gamma   90.00
#
_symmetry.space_group_name_H-M   'P 1'
#
loop_
_entity.id
_entity.type
_entity.pdbx_description
1 polymer ?
#
loop_
_entity_poly.entity_id
_entity_poly.type
_entity_poly.pdbx_seq_one_letter_code
_entity_poly.pdbx_strand_id
1 'polypeptide(L)'
;MPGALTGIPAFVWVLMLALLLLVACARSDDPTRPRPDKVYADGFVTPIESVTIEADGGSIVGSYDAWLRLRPTGGLEARLETEYQPTDCAPAEAYFQRKLALVGLSVGTGRLSCRKYTNTRLPFENGRWLLENETDGRVYYRIWKTR
;
A
#
# COMPACT_ATOMS: atom_id res chain seq x y z
N MET A 1 43.89 -43.96 7.94
CA MET A 1 44.21 -42.54 8.22
C MET A 1 42.91 -41.78 8.45
N PRO A 2 42.45 -41.60 9.69
CA PRO A 2 41.36 -40.67 10.00
C PRO A 2 41.95 -39.29 10.31
N GLY A 3 41.59 -38.30 9.48
CA GLY A 3 42.02 -36.92 9.60
C GLY A 3 41.33 -36.19 10.76
N ALA A 4 42.12 -35.36 11.44
CA ALA A 4 41.74 -34.61 12.62
C ALA A 4 40.61 -33.60 12.35
N LEU A 5 39.51 -33.73 13.11
CA LEU A 5 38.56 -32.65 13.39
C LEU A 5 38.46 -32.48 14.91
N THR A 6 39.61 -32.30 15.57
CA THR A 6 39.67 -31.98 17.01
C THR A 6 40.40 -30.65 17.16
N GLY A 7 39.67 -29.55 17.02
CA GLY A 7 40.30 -28.24 17.18
C GLY A 7 39.39 -27.03 17.03
N ILE A 8 38.07 -27.16 17.13
CA ILE A 8 37.20 -25.99 17.19
C ILE A 8 36.95 -25.70 18.68
N PRO A 9 37.55 -24.63 19.25
CA PRO A 9 37.31 -24.28 20.65
C PRO A 9 35.82 -23.96 20.84
N ALA A 10 35.24 -24.37 21.98
CA ALA A 10 33.81 -24.21 22.28
C ALA A 10 33.28 -22.77 22.06
N PHE A 11 34.15 -21.78 22.23
CA PHE A 11 33.86 -20.37 21.94
C PHE A 11 33.48 -20.09 20.48
N VAL A 12 34.06 -20.80 19.51
CA VAL A 12 33.73 -20.63 18.07
C VAL A 12 32.35 -21.19 17.77
N TRP A 13 31.93 -22.29 18.42
CA TRP A 13 30.57 -22.81 18.32
C TRP A 13 29.53 -21.85 18.90
N VAL A 14 29.83 -21.25 20.07
CA VAL A 14 28.97 -20.24 20.68
C VAL A 14 28.88 -18.98 19.80
N LEU A 15 29.99 -18.55 19.20
CA LEU A 15 30.02 -17.40 18.31
C LEU A 15 29.23 -17.64 17.01
N MET A 16 29.34 -18.84 16.40
CA MET A 16 28.54 -19.20 15.22
C MET A 16 27.05 -19.34 15.55
N LEU A 17 26.69 -19.91 16.71
CA LEU A 17 25.30 -19.98 17.15
C LEU A 17 24.72 -18.58 17.40
N ALA A 18 25.50 -17.69 18.01
CA ALA A 18 25.13 -16.29 18.21
C ALA A 18 24.98 -15.54 16.88
N LEU A 19 25.88 -15.77 15.90
CA LEU A 19 25.74 -15.21 14.55
C LEU A 19 24.49 -15.73 13.83
N LEU A 20 24.18 -17.02 13.95
CA LEU A 20 22.97 -17.62 13.37
C LEU A 20 21.70 -17.06 14.02
N LEU A 21 21.70 -16.83 15.34
CA LEU A 21 20.59 -16.18 16.04
C LEU A 21 20.44 -14.70 15.64
N LEU A 22 21.54 -13.98 15.42
CA LEU A 22 21.52 -12.59 14.95
C LEU A 22 21.03 -12.48 13.49
N VAL A 23 21.35 -13.46 12.63
CA VAL A 23 20.86 -13.53 11.25
C VAL A 23 19.40 -14.02 11.20
N ALA A 24 18.98 -14.90 12.11
CA ALA A 24 17.57 -15.33 12.21
C ALA A 24 16.63 -14.24 12.78
N CYS A 25 17.17 -13.22 13.43
CA CYS A 25 16.42 -12.00 13.79
C CYS A 25 16.37 -10.96 12.66
N ALA A 26 16.92 -11.25 11.47
CA ALA A 26 16.79 -10.38 10.31
C ALA A 26 15.34 -10.41 9.77
N ARG A 27 14.55 -9.47 10.28
CA ARG A 27 13.22 -9.05 9.80
C ARG A 27 12.22 -10.20 9.61
N SER A 28 11.50 -10.49 10.70
CA SER A 28 10.08 -10.79 10.52
C SER A 28 9.46 -9.59 9.81
N ASP A 29 9.17 -9.72 8.52
CA ASP A 29 8.35 -8.77 7.78
C ASP A 29 6.98 -8.76 8.45
N ASP A 30 6.78 -7.83 9.39
CA ASP A 30 5.51 -7.62 10.05
C ASP A 30 4.43 -7.45 8.96
N PRO A 31 3.54 -8.45 8.79
CA PRO A 31 2.56 -8.43 7.71
C PRO A 31 1.51 -7.33 7.92
N THR A 32 1.50 -6.69 9.09
CA THR A 32 0.57 -5.60 9.43
C THR A 32 1.15 -4.21 9.16
N ARG A 33 2.45 -4.09 8.89
CA ARG A 33 3.09 -2.80 8.56
C ARG A 33 2.44 -2.20 7.29
N PRO A 34 2.23 -0.87 7.22
CA PRO A 34 1.81 -0.22 5.98
C PRO A 34 2.73 -0.57 4.80
N ARG A 35 2.12 -0.97 3.69
CA ARG A 35 2.78 -1.36 2.43
C ARG A 35 2.23 -0.54 1.27
N PRO A 36 2.51 0.77 1.21
CA PRO A 36 1.97 1.65 0.19
C PRO A 36 2.41 1.24 -1.23
N ASP A 37 3.58 0.63 -1.35
CA ASP A 37 4.10 -0.02 -2.56
C ASP A 37 3.13 -1.06 -3.12
N LYS A 38 2.62 -1.94 -2.26
CA LYS A 38 1.70 -3.01 -2.66
C LYS A 38 0.32 -2.46 -2.97
N VAL A 39 -0.16 -1.47 -2.20
CA VAL A 39 -1.44 -0.79 -2.46
C VAL A 39 -1.40 -0.12 -3.83
N TYR A 40 -0.28 0.53 -4.17
CA TYR A 40 -0.09 1.18 -5.45
C TYR A 40 -0.05 0.17 -6.60
N ALA A 41 0.76 -0.89 -6.49
CA ALA A 41 0.89 -1.92 -7.51
C ALA A 41 -0.43 -2.67 -7.82
N ASP A 42 -1.30 -2.77 -6.81
CA ASP A 42 -2.66 -3.28 -6.98
C ASP A 42 -3.56 -2.29 -7.73
N GLY A 43 -3.43 -0.99 -7.48
CA GLY A 43 -4.28 0.06 -8.04
C GLY A 43 -3.92 0.55 -9.43
N PHE A 44 -2.65 0.48 -9.84
CA PHE A 44 -2.14 1.20 -11.01
C PHE A 44 -1.25 0.34 -11.92
N VAL A 45 -1.22 0.71 -13.20
CA VAL A 45 -0.31 0.14 -14.21
C VAL A 45 0.93 1.01 -14.37
N THR A 46 0.77 2.33 -14.22
CA THR A 46 1.87 3.30 -14.33
C THR A 46 2.97 2.99 -13.31
N PRO A 47 4.26 2.99 -13.70
CA PRO A 47 5.36 2.73 -12.78
C PRO A 47 5.36 3.67 -11.56
N ILE A 48 5.62 3.14 -10.37
CA ILE A 48 5.55 3.89 -9.10
C ILE A 48 6.57 5.05 -9.07
N GLU A 49 7.66 4.94 -9.82
CA GLU A 49 8.69 5.96 -9.96
C GLU A 49 8.18 7.25 -10.62
N SER A 50 7.03 7.18 -11.31
CA SER A 50 6.35 8.34 -11.92
C SER A 50 5.40 9.06 -10.95
N VAL A 51 5.31 8.61 -9.70
CA VAL A 51 4.36 9.12 -8.71
C VAL A 51 5.05 9.34 -7.37
N THR A 52 4.74 10.46 -6.73
CA THR A 52 5.07 10.66 -5.31
C THR A 52 3.88 10.23 -4.45
N ILE A 53 4.11 9.31 -3.51
CA ILE A 53 3.12 9.00 -2.47
C ILE A 53 3.25 10.06 -1.37
N GLU A 54 2.29 10.99 -1.31
CA GLU A 54 2.30 12.10 -0.34
C GLU A 54 1.80 11.67 1.04
N ALA A 55 0.90 10.68 1.09
CA ALA A 55 0.41 10.07 2.32
C ALA A 55 -0.22 8.71 2.04
N ASP A 56 -0.21 7.84 3.05
CA ASP A 56 -0.82 6.52 3.00
C ASP A 56 -1.42 6.12 4.35
N GLY A 57 -2.21 5.06 4.34
CA GLY A 57 -2.63 4.42 5.57
C GLY A 57 -3.47 3.17 5.35
N GLY A 58 -3.68 2.44 6.44
CA GLY A 58 -4.37 1.17 6.42
C GLY A 58 -3.48 0.03 5.91
N SER A 59 -4.10 -1.12 5.63
CA SER A 59 -3.38 -2.30 5.16
C SER A 59 -4.25 -3.16 4.26
N ILE A 60 -3.61 -3.77 3.27
CA ILE A 60 -4.18 -4.81 2.41
C ILE A 60 -4.10 -6.20 3.05
N VAL A 61 -3.58 -6.32 4.27
CA VAL A 61 -3.53 -7.59 5.02
C VAL A 61 -4.57 -7.55 6.13
N GLY A 62 -5.35 -8.62 6.28
CA GLY A 62 -6.38 -8.76 7.32
C GLY A 62 -7.67 -8.00 7.00
N SER A 63 -7.76 -6.71 7.37
CA SER A 63 -8.97 -5.89 7.26
C SER A 63 -9.24 -5.32 5.87
N TYR A 64 -8.21 -5.31 5.00
CA TYR A 64 -8.27 -4.87 3.61
C TYR A 64 -9.02 -3.54 3.49
N ASP A 65 -8.49 -2.48 4.10
CA ASP A 65 -8.87 -1.08 3.87
C ASP A 65 -7.57 -0.29 3.86
N ALA A 66 -7.15 0.13 2.67
CA ALA A 66 -5.91 0.84 2.45
C ALA A 66 -6.14 2.01 1.50
N TRP A 67 -5.40 3.08 1.71
CA TRP A 67 -5.56 4.31 0.93
C TRP A 67 -4.23 5.00 0.68
N LEU A 68 -4.19 5.75 -0.42
CA LEU A 68 -3.05 6.54 -0.86
C LEU A 68 -3.51 7.94 -1.28
N ARG A 69 -2.67 8.93 -1.02
CA ARG A 69 -2.68 10.24 -1.67
C ARG A 69 -1.44 10.33 -2.54
N LEU A 70 -1.66 10.62 -3.81
CA LEU A 70 -0.66 10.54 -4.86
C LEU A 70 -0.50 11.89 -5.54
N ARG A 71 0.74 12.19 -5.93
CA ARG A 71 1.08 13.24 -6.88
C ARG A 71 1.74 12.62 -8.11
N PRO A 72 1.00 12.40 -9.20
CA PRO A 72 1.59 11.98 -10.47
C PRO A 72 2.47 13.08 -11.05
N THR A 73 3.56 12.71 -11.73
CA THR A 73 4.35 13.64 -12.56
C THR A 73 3.80 13.76 -13.98
N GLY A 74 2.87 12.88 -14.36
CA GLY A 74 2.19 12.84 -15.65
C GLY A 74 0.86 12.08 -15.56
N GLY A 75 0.44 11.46 -16.66
CA GLY A 75 -0.78 10.64 -16.68
C GLY A 75 -0.65 9.42 -15.76
N LEU A 76 -1.72 9.13 -15.00
CA LEU A 76 -1.83 7.97 -14.12
C LEU A 76 -2.90 7.03 -14.66
N GLU A 77 -2.52 5.79 -14.94
CA GLU A 77 -3.40 4.75 -15.47
C GLU A 77 -3.76 3.76 -14.37
N ALA A 78 -5.05 3.71 -14.01
CA ALA A 78 -5.54 2.75 -13.03
C ALA A 78 -5.64 1.35 -13.64
N ARG A 79 -5.32 0.34 -12.82
CA ARG A 79 -5.67 -1.04 -13.15
C ARG A 79 -7.19 -1.13 -13.16
N LEU A 80 -7.76 -1.67 -14.24
CA LEU A 80 -9.21 -1.73 -14.48
C LEU A 80 -9.85 -0.37 -14.81
N GLU A 81 -9.09 0.57 -15.40
CA GLU A 81 -9.54 1.90 -15.82
C GLU A 81 -10.93 1.90 -16.49
N THR A 82 -11.20 0.93 -17.36
CA THR A 82 -12.46 0.81 -18.12
C THR A 82 -13.64 0.26 -17.30
N GLU A 83 -13.38 -0.33 -16.14
CA GLU A 83 -14.41 -0.89 -15.26
C GLU A 83 -14.86 0.11 -14.20
N TYR A 84 -14.09 1.16 -13.95
CA TYR A 84 -14.48 2.26 -13.08
C TYR A 84 -15.69 3.01 -13.64
N GLN A 85 -16.69 3.22 -12.81
CA GLN A 85 -17.87 4.01 -13.14
C GLN A 85 -17.83 5.36 -12.42
N PRO A 86 -18.26 6.46 -13.06
CA PRO A 86 -18.49 7.72 -12.37
C PRO A 86 -19.40 7.52 -11.17
N THR A 87 -19.08 8.19 -10.06
CA THR A 87 -19.84 8.07 -8.82
C THR A 87 -19.95 9.41 -8.11
N ASP A 88 -20.84 9.50 -7.13
CA ASP A 88 -20.90 10.66 -6.24
C ASP A 88 -19.60 10.77 -5.42
N CYS A 89 -19.01 11.98 -5.42
CA CYS A 89 -17.80 12.29 -4.70
C CYS A 89 -18.00 12.32 -3.18
N ALA A 90 -19.17 12.72 -2.69
CA ALA A 90 -19.36 13.08 -1.29
C ALA A 90 -18.96 11.97 -0.29
N PRO A 91 -19.31 10.68 -0.50
CA PRO A 91 -18.90 9.61 0.41
C PRO A 91 -17.38 9.39 0.44
N ALA A 92 -16.73 9.48 -0.71
CA ALA A 92 -15.31 9.24 -0.84
C ALA A 92 -14.48 10.42 -0.34
N GLU A 93 -14.88 11.63 -0.68
CA GLU A 93 -14.28 12.86 -0.14
C GLU A 93 -14.37 12.88 1.38
N ALA A 94 -15.54 12.59 1.97
CA ALA A 94 -15.69 12.54 3.42
C ALA A 94 -14.78 11.48 4.08
N TYR A 95 -14.57 10.33 3.42
CA TYR A 95 -13.61 9.34 3.89
C TYR A 95 -12.17 9.89 3.89
N PHE A 96 -11.71 10.42 2.76
CA PHE A 96 -10.34 10.94 2.64
C PHE A 96 -10.10 12.13 3.52
N GLN A 97 -11.06 13.03 3.67
CA GLN A 97 -10.96 14.19 4.54
C GLN A 97 -10.67 13.76 5.99
N ARG A 98 -11.38 12.74 6.50
CA ARG A 98 -11.13 12.20 7.84
C ARG A 98 -9.77 11.53 7.95
N LYS A 99 -9.36 10.73 6.96
CA LYS A 99 -8.07 10.00 7.00
C LYS A 99 -6.87 10.93 6.89
N LEU A 100 -6.93 11.91 5.98
CA LEU A 100 -5.87 12.89 5.79
C LEU A 100 -5.72 13.83 6.98
N ALA A 101 -6.83 14.18 7.65
CA ALA A 101 -6.78 15.01 8.85
C ALA A 101 -5.92 14.40 9.97
N LEU A 102 -5.85 13.06 10.06
CA LEU A 102 -5.02 12.36 11.05
C LEU A 102 -3.51 12.57 10.83
N VAL A 103 -3.10 12.96 9.61
CA VAL A 103 -1.72 13.24 9.24
C VAL A 103 -1.49 14.71 8.92
N GLY A 104 -2.40 15.59 9.37
CA GLY A 104 -2.28 17.04 9.18
C GLY A 104 -2.50 17.52 7.73
N LEU A 105 -3.18 16.71 6.93
CA LEU A 105 -3.47 16.99 5.52
C LEU A 105 -4.99 17.11 5.27
N SER A 106 -5.37 17.66 4.13
CA SER A 106 -6.77 17.71 3.68
C SER A 106 -6.91 17.26 2.23
N VAL A 107 -8.14 16.91 1.82
CA VAL A 107 -8.48 16.90 0.40
C VAL A 107 -8.34 18.34 -0.11
N GLY A 108 -7.71 18.50 -1.28
CA GLY A 108 -7.49 19.81 -1.88
C GLY A 108 -8.82 20.49 -2.23
N THR A 109 -8.86 21.81 -2.15
CA THR A 109 -10.00 22.60 -2.66
C THR A 109 -10.03 22.51 -4.17
N GLY A 110 -11.18 22.19 -4.77
CA GLY A 110 -11.30 22.11 -6.21
C GLY A 110 -12.42 21.17 -6.66
N ARG A 111 -12.57 21.05 -7.98
CA ARG A 111 -13.47 20.06 -8.57
C ARG A 111 -12.82 18.69 -8.49
N LEU A 112 -13.59 17.71 -8.00
CA LEU A 112 -13.19 16.31 -7.94
C LEU A 112 -13.89 15.52 -9.05
N SER A 113 -13.13 14.72 -9.78
CA SER A 113 -13.64 13.63 -10.60
C SER A 113 -13.57 12.35 -9.76
N CYS A 114 -14.71 11.67 -9.58
CA CYS A 114 -14.81 10.54 -8.66
C CYS A 114 -15.32 9.31 -9.38
N ARG A 115 -14.57 8.23 -9.23
CA ARG A 115 -14.84 6.97 -9.88
C ARG A 115 -14.80 5.83 -8.89
N LYS A 116 -15.69 4.86 -9.08
CA LYS A 116 -15.79 3.67 -8.23
C LYS A 116 -15.75 2.41 -9.06
N TYR A 117 -14.99 1.45 -8.57
CA TYR A 117 -15.03 0.07 -9.02
C TYR A 117 -15.52 -0.80 -7.87
N THR A 118 -16.27 -1.86 -8.19
CA THR A 118 -16.66 -2.87 -7.22
C THR A 118 -16.70 -4.22 -7.92
N ASN A 119 -15.89 -5.17 -7.45
CA ASN A 119 -15.91 -6.52 -7.97
C ASN A 119 -17.06 -7.32 -7.35
N THR A 120 -18.05 -7.71 -8.16
CA THR A 120 -19.19 -8.53 -7.73
C THR A 120 -19.04 -10.02 -8.07
N ARG A 121 -17.94 -10.42 -8.74
CA ARG A 121 -17.76 -11.76 -9.32
C ARG A 121 -16.91 -12.70 -8.45
N LEU A 122 -16.14 -12.17 -7.50
CA LEU A 122 -15.28 -12.95 -6.63
C LEU A 122 -15.80 -12.96 -5.19
N PRO A 123 -15.55 -14.04 -4.42
CA PRO A 123 -15.98 -14.14 -3.02
C PRO A 123 -15.30 -13.14 -2.09
N PHE A 124 -14.19 -12.53 -2.53
CA PHE A 124 -13.57 -11.37 -1.89
C PHE A 124 -13.91 -10.14 -2.73
N GLU A 125 -15.08 -9.58 -2.46
CA GLU A 125 -15.52 -8.35 -3.11
C GLU A 125 -14.60 -7.20 -2.65
N ASN A 126 -13.89 -6.59 -3.60
CA ASN A 126 -13.05 -5.42 -3.34
C ASN A 126 -13.67 -4.21 -4.03
N GLY A 127 -14.04 -3.21 -3.22
CA GLY A 127 -14.39 -1.89 -3.69
C GLY A 127 -13.16 -1.02 -3.86
N ARG A 128 -13.17 -0.16 -4.86
CA ARG A 128 -12.12 0.83 -5.08
C ARG A 128 -12.71 2.19 -5.36
N TRP A 129 -12.04 3.22 -4.87
CA TRP A 129 -12.33 4.62 -5.17
C TRP A 129 -11.09 5.24 -5.77
N LEU A 130 -11.33 6.05 -6.79
CA LEU A 130 -10.33 6.85 -7.45
C LEU A 130 -10.88 8.27 -7.60
N LEU A 131 -10.27 9.20 -6.88
CA LEU A 131 -10.63 10.61 -6.88
C LEU A 131 -9.48 11.39 -7.47
N GLU A 132 -9.79 12.24 -8.44
CA GLU A 132 -8.81 13.10 -9.09
C GLU A 132 -9.22 14.55 -8.84
N ASN A 133 -8.33 15.33 -8.23
CA ASN A 133 -8.54 16.75 -8.08
C ASN A 133 -8.03 17.46 -9.33
N GLU A 134 -8.97 18.06 -10.08
CA GLU A 134 -8.69 18.72 -11.36
C GLU A 134 -7.86 20.02 -11.19
N THR A 135 -7.79 20.56 -9.98
CA THR A 135 -7.10 21.83 -9.68
C THR A 135 -5.61 21.63 -9.41
N ASP A 136 -5.25 20.60 -8.64
CA ASP A 136 -3.87 20.36 -8.25
C ASP A 136 -3.29 19.04 -8.81
N GLY A 137 -4.08 18.25 -9.53
CA GLY A 137 -3.65 16.99 -10.11
C GLY A 137 -3.40 15.88 -9.09
N ARG A 138 -3.80 16.05 -7.82
CA ARG A 138 -3.69 14.98 -6.83
C ARG A 138 -4.68 13.88 -7.10
N VAL A 139 -4.25 12.65 -6.83
CA VAL A 139 -5.08 11.46 -6.92
C VAL A 139 -5.23 10.85 -5.53
N TYR A 140 -6.45 10.49 -5.16
CA TYR A 140 -6.76 9.80 -3.91
C TYR A 140 -7.31 8.43 -4.26
N TYR A 141 -6.59 7.39 -3.84
CA TYR A 141 -6.92 6.00 -4.12
C TYR A 141 -7.28 5.29 -2.83
N ARG A 142 -8.35 4.51 -2.86
CA ARG A 142 -8.73 3.63 -1.76
C ARG A 142 -9.08 2.28 -2.33
N ILE A 143 -8.67 1.24 -1.64
CA ILE A 143 -9.18 -0.11 -1.81
C ILE A 143 -9.74 -0.61 -0.47
N TRP A 144 -10.90 -1.25 -0.52
CA TRP A 144 -11.49 -1.87 0.66
C TRP A 144 -12.25 -3.15 0.35
N LYS A 145 -12.46 -4.01 1.34
CA LYS A 145 -13.34 -5.17 1.25
C LYS A 145 -14.79 -4.76 1.51
N THR A 146 -15.73 -5.12 0.63
CA THR A 146 -17.13 -4.73 0.80
C THR A 146 -17.92 -5.63 1.76
N ARG A 147 -17.39 -6.81 2.14
CA ARG A 147 -17.98 -7.75 3.13
C ARG A 147 -16.93 -8.58 3.86
#